data_AF-A0A962JFB6-F1
#
_entry.id   AF-A0A962JFB6-F1
#
_cell.length_a   1.000
_cell.length_b   1.000
_cell.length_c   1.000
_cell.angle_alpha   90.00
_cell.angle_beta   90.00
_cell.angle_gamma   90.00
#
_symmetry.space_group_name_H-M   'P 1'
#
loop_
_entity.id
_entity.type
_entity.pdbx_description
1 polymer ?
#
loop_
_entity_poly.entity_id
_entity_poly.type
_entity_poly.pdbx_seq_one_letter_code
_entity_poly.pdbx_strand_id
1 'polypeptide(L)'
;LAIDDVNDSIRTAMQVRHYYPHLTILARARDRRHAYQLMDIGVKVITRELYASSLEVAEKTLIEIGLMPERARQSVATFRMYDEQLLVRQQAFYQDEASLIASNKEAMLDLEELFESDERAAQKQES
;
A
#
# COMPACT_ATOMS: atom_id res chain seq x y z
N LEU A 1 -10.55 4.85 14.15
CA LEU A 1 -9.92 3.79 14.97
C LEU A 1 -8.42 3.95 14.87
N ALA A 2 -7.79 4.34 15.97
CA ALA A 2 -6.34 4.45 16.10
C ALA A 2 -5.87 3.58 17.28
N ILE A 3 -6.37 2.35 17.32
CA ILE A 3 -6.09 1.36 18.37
C ILE A 3 -4.84 0.59 17.95
N ASP A 4 -3.89 0.43 18.87
CA ASP A 4 -2.60 -0.21 18.61
C ASP A 4 -2.70 -1.74 18.52
N ASP A 5 -3.47 -2.34 19.43
CA ASP A 5 -3.73 -3.78 19.40
C ASP A 5 -4.64 -4.15 18.21
N VAL A 6 -4.17 -5.12 17.42
CA VAL A 6 -4.84 -5.55 16.18
C VAL A 6 -6.19 -6.19 16.49
N ASN A 7 -6.29 -7.02 17.54
CA ASN A 7 -7.51 -7.73 17.86
C ASN A 7 -8.59 -6.76 18.37
N ASP A 8 -8.21 -5.78 19.18
CA ASP A 8 -9.12 -4.75 19.67
C ASP A 8 -9.57 -3.80 18.57
N SER A 9 -8.67 -3.43 17.64
CA SER A 9 -9.02 -2.68 16.42
C SER A 9 -10.09 -3.41 15.60
N ILE A 10 -9.87 -4.69 15.31
CA ILE A 10 -10.81 -5.54 14.56
C ILE A 10 -12.14 -5.69 15.29
N ARG A 11 -12.12 -6.03 16.58
CA ARG A 11 -13.33 -6.17 17.40
C ARG A 11 -14.15 -4.89 17.42
N THR A 12 -13.49 -3.74 17.55
CA THR A 12 -14.14 -2.43 17.54
C THR A 12 -14.76 -2.15 16.18
N ALA A 13 -14.03 -2.40 15.09
CA ALA A 13 -14.55 -2.22 13.73
C ALA A 13 -15.79 -3.08 13.47
N MET A 14 -15.78 -4.34 13.90
CA MET A 14 -16.93 -5.24 13.79
C MET A 14 -18.15 -4.73 14.55
N GLN A 15 -17.98 -4.30 15.81
CA GLN A 15 -19.10 -3.77 16.60
C GLN A 15 -19.67 -2.49 15.99
N VAL A 16 -18.81 -1.55 15.59
CA VAL A 16 -19.25 -0.31 14.94
C VAL A 16 -20.01 -0.62 13.66
N ARG A 17 -19.53 -1.55 12.83
CA ARG A 17 -20.22 -1.93 11.58
C ARG A 17 -21.57 -2.61 11.85
N HIS A 18 -21.68 -3.41 12.92
CA HIS A 18 -22.92 -4.07 13.30
C HIS A 18 -24.01 -3.08 13.76
N TYR A 19 -23.66 -2.17 14.69
CA TYR A 19 -24.63 -1.23 15.27
C TYR A 19 -24.83 0.03 14.43
N TYR A 20 -23.82 0.44 13.67
CA TYR A 20 -23.82 1.68 12.88
C TYR A 20 -23.36 1.40 11.44
N PRO A 21 -24.12 0.64 10.64
CA PRO A 21 -23.71 0.18 9.32
C PRO A 21 -23.38 1.32 8.34
N HIS A 22 -23.97 2.50 8.53
CA HIS A 22 -23.75 3.68 7.70
C HIS A 22 -22.59 4.57 8.16
N LEU A 23 -22.00 4.31 9.34
CA LEU A 23 -20.90 5.12 9.84
C LEU A 23 -19.62 4.84 9.03
N THR A 24 -18.96 5.91 8.60
CA THR A 24 -17.65 5.83 7.97
C THR A 24 -16.59 5.56 9.03
N ILE A 25 -15.86 4.46 8.86
CA ILE A 25 -14.75 4.08 9.73
C ILE A 25 -13.45 4.45 9.01
N LEU A 26 -12.65 5.31 9.65
CA LEU A 26 -11.24 5.55 9.29
C LEU A 26 -10.39 4.73 10.26
N ALA A 27 -9.57 3.80 9.76
CA ALA A 27 -8.81 2.88 10.59
C ALA A 27 -7.31 2.89 10.28
N ARG A 28 -6.48 2.91 11.34
CA ARG A 28 -5.06 2.56 11.24
C ARG A 28 -4.94 1.04 11.15
N ALA A 29 -4.19 0.55 10.16
CA ALA A 29 -3.74 -0.83 10.07
C ALA A 29 -2.26 -0.91 10.49
N ARG A 30 -1.90 -1.96 11.21
CA ARG A 30 -0.51 -2.20 11.64
C ARG A 30 0.38 -2.63 10.47
N ASP A 31 -0.17 -3.50 9.63
CA ASP A 31 0.49 -4.09 8.47
C ASP A 31 -0.54 -4.44 7.38
N ARG A 32 -0.09 -5.10 6.31
CA ARG A 32 -0.97 -5.53 5.20
C ARG A 32 -2.01 -6.56 5.65
N ARG A 33 -1.68 -7.48 6.55
CA ARG A 33 -2.62 -8.52 7.02
C ARG A 33 -3.75 -7.90 7.82
N HIS A 34 -3.43 -6.97 8.73
CA HIS A 34 -4.44 -6.19 9.44
C HIS A 34 -5.30 -5.35 8.47
N ALA A 35 -4.70 -4.77 7.43
CA ALA A 35 -5.45 -4.05 6.41
C ALA A 35 -6.48 -4.96 5.71
N TYR A 36 -6.10 -6.17 5.27
CA TYR A 36 -7.04 -7.12 4.66
C TYR A 36 -8.20 -7.46 5.60
N GLN A 37 -7.92 -7.73 6.87
CA GLN A 37 -8.98 -8.03 7.86
C GLN A 37 -9.96 -6.85 8.03
N LEU A 38 -9.47 -5.61 8.02
CA LEU A 38 -10.33 -4.41 8.07
C LEU A 38 -11.15 -4.25 6.78
N MET A 39 -10.57 -4.58 5.61
CA MET A 39 -11.28 -4.56 4.34
C MET A 39 -12.43 -5.58 4.32
N ASP A 40 -12.22 -6.79 4.86
CA ASP A 40 -13.24 -7.84 4.97
C ASP A 40 -14.43 -7.42 5.86
N ILE A 41 -14.20 -6.57 6.86
CA ILE A 41 -15.25 -5.97 7.70
C ILE A 41 -16.00 -4.83 6.97
N GLY A 42 -15.53 -4.45 5.78
CA GLY A 42 -16.08 -3.35 4.99
C GLY A 42 -15.60 -1.97 5.47
N VAL A 43 -14.42 -1.88 6.08
CA VAL A 43 -13.75 -0.60 6.34
C VAL A 43 -13.13 -0.11 5.03
N LYS A 44 -13.53 1.08 4.59
CA LYS A 44 -13.12 1.63 3.28
C LYS A 44 -11.91 2.55 3.37
N VAL A 45 -11.70 3.20 4.51
CA VAL A 45 -10.62 4.17 4.70
C VAL A 45 -9.61 3.59 5.69
N ILE A 46 -8.53 3.04 5.14
CA ILE A 46 -7.50 2.33 5.91
C ILE A 46 -6.15 2.98 5.63
N THR A 47 -5.40 3.29 6.69
CA THR A 47 -4.03 3.80 6.58
C THR A 47 -3.09 2.85 7.30
N ARG A 48 -2.12 2.29 6.57
CA ARG A 48 -1.05 1.46 7.15
C ARG A 48 -0.07 2.36 7.91
N GLU A 49 0.18 2.04 9.17
CA GLU A 49 0.87 2.88 10.15
C GLU A 49 2.19 3.48 9.66
N LEU A 50 3.09 2.64 9.15
CA LEU A 50 4.43 3.05 8.75
C LEU A 50 4.54 3.39 7.26
N TYR A 51 3.45 3.22 6.50
CA TYR A 51 3.54 3.25 5.04
C TYR A 51 3.93 4.63 4.51
N ALA A 52 3.28 5.69 4.99
CA ALA A 52 3.56 7.05 4.54
C ALA A 52 5.01 7.49 4.85
N SER A 53 5.49 7.18 6.06
CA SER A 53 6.86 7.52 6.46
C SER A 53 7.89 6.68 5.71
N SER A 54 7.62 5.40 5.41
CA SER A 54 8.49 4.59 4.56
C SER A 54 8.61 5.15 3.14
N LEU A 55 7.52 5.66 2.55
CA LEU A 55 7.57 6.31 1.24
C LEU A 55 8.39 7.61 1.26
N GLU A 56 8.27 8.40 2.33
CA GLU A 56 9.07 9.61 2.50
C GLU A 56 10.57 9.30 2.62
N VAL A 57 10.92 8.25 3.38
CA VAL A 57 12.31 7.77 3.47
C VAL A 57 12.80 7.30 2.11
N ALA A 58 12.01 6.53 1.37
CA ALA A 58 12.37 6.07 0.03
C ALA A 58 12.65 7.24 -0.94
N GLU A 59 11.80 8.29 -0.94
CA GLU A 59 12.03 9.49 -1.75
C GLU A 59 13.37 10.15 -1.41
N LYS A 60 13.64 10.35 -0.11
CA LYS A 60 14.90 10.94 0.37
C LYS A 60 16.11 10.10 0.00
N THR A 61 16.00 8.77 0.11
CA THR A 61 17.07 7.85 -0.28
C THR A 61 17.38 7.96 -1.77
N LEU A 62 16.37 8.01 -2.65
CA LEU A 62 16.56 8.18 -4.09
C LEU A 62 17.29 9.50 -4.41
N ILE A 63 16.94 10.58 -3.71
CA ILE A 63 17.63 11.87 -3.88
C ILE A 63 19.09 11.78 -3.44
N GLU A 64 19.36 11.17 -2.28
CA GLU A 64 20.70 11.06 -1.72
C GLU A 64 21.65 10.26 -2.63
N ILE A 65 21.13 9.24 -3.33
CA ILE A 65 21.92 8.45 -4.28
C ILE A 65 22.03 9.10 -5.67
N GLY A 66 21.53 10.34 -5.84
CA GLY A 66 21.76 11.17 -7.02
C GLY A 66 20.58 11.34 -7.97
N LEU A 67 19.38 10.85 -7.64
CA LEU A 67 18.20 11.08 -8.46
C LEU A 67 17.67 12.51 -8.28
N MET A 68 17.20 13.15 -9.35
CA MET A 68 16.59 14.48 -9.25
C MET A 68 15.31 14.44 -8.38
N PRO A 69 15.05 15.46 -7.55
CA PRO A 69 13.88 15.47 -6.65
C PRO A 69 12.53 15.22 -7.32
N GLU A 70 12.30 15.77 -8.52
CA GLU A 70 11.05 15.53 -9.26
C GLU A 70 10.92 14.07 -9.72
N ARG A 71 12.02 13.46 -10.15
CA ARG A 71 12.05 12.05 -10.55
C ARG A 71 11.84 11.13 -9.35
N ALA A 72 12.48 11.41 -8.22
CA ALA A 72 12.26 10.66 -6.97
C ALA A 72 10.80 10.71 -6.50
N ARG A 73 10.18 11.90 -6.52
CA ARG A 73 8.74 12.07 -6.26
C ARG A 73 7.88 11.25 -7.20
N GLN A 74 8.17 11.29 -8.49
CA GLN A 74 7.43 10.55 -9.49
C GLN A 74 7.55 9.04 -9.25
N SER A 75 8.75 8.52 -9.01
CA SER A 75 8.97 7.09 -8.72
C SER A 75 8.20 6.62 -7.48
N VAL A 76 8.21 7.40 -6.40
CA VAL A 76 7.46 7.09 -5.17
C VAL A 76 5.95 7.17 -5.39
N ALA A 77 5.46 8.10 -6.21
CA ALA A 77 4.06 8.20 -6.58
C ALA A 77 3.60 6.99 -7.42
N THR A 78 4.40 6.59 -8.41
CA THR A 78 4.18 5.38 -9.22
C THR A 78 4.12 4.14 -8.32
N PHE A 79 5.10 3.96 -7.43
CA PHE A 79 5.10 2.86 -6.46
C PHE A 79 3.85 2.88 -5.57
N ARG A 80 3.47 4.05 -5.06
CA ARG A 80 2.29 4.18 -4.18
C ARG A 80 1.03 3.69 -4.87
N MET A 81 0.78 4.17 -6.08
CA MET A 81 -0.38 3.78 -6.87
C MET A 81 -0.39 2.27 -7.12
N TYR A 82 0.75 1.70 -7.50
CA TYR A 82 0.89 0.28 -7.75
C TYR A 82 0.64 -0.59 -6.49
N ASP A 83 1.26 -0.21 -5.38
CA ASP A 83 1.15 -0.91 -4.09
C ASP A 83 -0.29 -0.88 -3.54
N GLU A 84 -1.01 0.24 -3.68
CA GLU A 84 -2.42 0.36 -3.30
C GLU A 84 -3.33 -0.54 -4.16
N GLN A 85 -3.09 -0.60 -5.47
CA GLN A 85 -3.83 -1.50 -6.37
C GLN A 85 -3.53 -2.98 -6.06
N LEU A 86 -2.27 -3.31 -5.79
CA LEU A 86 -1.86 -4.65 -5.42
C LEU A 86 -2.52 -5.10 -4.12
N LEU A 87 -2.61 -4.22 -3.11
CA LEU A 87 -3.31 -4.51 -1.85
C LEU A 87 -4.77 -4.91 -2.11
N VAL A 88 -5.48 -4.16 -2.96
CA VAL A 88 -6.88 -4.49 -3.32
C VAL A 88 -6.98 -5.83 -4.04
N ARG A 89 -6.09 -6.11 -5.02
CA ARG A 89 -6.09 -7.40 -5.74
C ARG A 89 -5.83 -8.58 -4.80
N GLN A 90 -4.86 -8.44 -3.89
CA GLN A 90 -4.44 -9.49 -2.98
C GLN A 90 -5.45 -9.80 -1.88
N GLN A 91 -6.37 -8.88 -1.58
CA GLN A 91 -7.45 -9.12 -0.59
C GLN A 91 -8.24 -10.40 -0.93
N ALA A 92 -8.42 -10.74 -2.21
CA ALA A 92 -9.21 -11.92 -2.59
C ALA A 92 -8.58 -13.27 -2.16
N PHE A 93 -7.28 -13.31 -1.92
CA PHE A 93 -6.54 -14.55 -1.68
C PHE A 93 -5.46 -14.45 -0.58
N TYR A 94 -5.46 -13.39 0.23
CA TYR A 94 -4.43 -13.16 1.26
C TYR A 94 -4.31 -14.27 2.33
N GLN A 95 -5.34 -15.12 2.45
CA GLN A 95 -5.36 -16.27 3.37
C GLN A 95 -4.59 -17.48 2.81
N ASP A 96 -4.36 -17.54 1.49
CA ASP A 96 -3.49 -18.51 0.86
C ASP A 96 -2.07 -17.93 0.74
N GLU A 97 -1.20 -18.38 1.65
CA GLU A 97 0.18 -17.92 1.74
C GLU A 97 0.98 -18.20 0.46
N ALA A 98 0.75 -19.33 -0.20
CA ALA A 98 1.47 -19.68 -1.42
C ALA A 98 1.09 -18.73 -2.57
N SER A 99 -0.20 -18.47 -2.74
CA SER A 99 -0.71 -17.50 -3.72
C SER A 99 -0.22 -16.08 -3.42
N LEU A 100 -0.18 -15.68 -2.14
CA LEU A 100 0.31 -14.37 -1.75
C LEU A 100 1.81 -14.19 -2.04
N ILE A 101 2.62 -15.22 -1.76
CA ILE A 101 4.05 -15.21 -2.08
C ILE A 101 4.27 -15.13 -3.59
N ALA A 102 3.55 -15.93 -4.37
CA ALA A 102 3.64 -15.90 -5.83
C ALA A 102 3.28 -14.52 -6.39
N SER A 103 2.15 -13.95 -5.94
CA SER A 103 1.71 -12.61 -6.33
C SER A 103 2.71 -11.52 -5.95
N ASN A 104 3.37 -11.60 -4.79
CA ASN A 104 4.40 -10.63 -4.41
C ASN A 104 5.63 -10.71 -5.32
N LYS A 105 6.03 -11.91 -5.74
CA LYS A 105 7.16 -12.08 -6.68
C LYS A 105 6.84 -11.51 -8.05
N GLU A 106 5.66 -11.81 -8.59
CA GLU A 106 5.16 -11.21 -9.83
C GLU A 106 5.11 -9.69 -9.72
N ALA A 107 4.61 -9.19 -8.59
CA ALA A 107 4.51 -7.75 -8.39
C ALA A 107 5.86 -7.02 -8.35
N MET A 108 6.92 -7.70 -7.93
CA MET A 108 8.28 -7.14 -8.00
C MET A 108 8.77 -7.03 -9.44
N LEU A 109 8.48 -8.03 -10.29
CA LEU A 109 8.84 -8.01 -11.71
C LEU A 109 8.06 -6.92 -12.46
N ASP A 110 6.75 -6.82 -12.23
CA ASP A 110 5.90 -5.78 -12.81
C ASP A 110 6.40 -4.37 -12.47
N LEU A 111 6.83 -4.18 -11.23
CA LEU A 111 7.33 -2.90 -10.75
C LEU A 111 8.69 -2.54 -11.37
N GLU A 112 9.58 -3.53 -11.53
CA GLU A 112 10.85 -3.36 -12.23
C GLU A 112 10.62 -2.92 -13.69
N GLU A 113 9.74 -3.63 -14.41
CA GLU A 113 9.38 -3.26 -15.79
C GLU A 113 8.75 -1.86 -15.87
N LEU A 114 7.87 -1.52 -14.91
CA LEU A 114 7.23 -0.20 -14.82
C LEU A 114 8.29 0.91 -14.68
N PHE A 115 9.26 0.74 -13.77
CA PHE A 115 10.33 1.72 -13.60
C PHE A 115 11.26 1.81 -14.82
N GLU A 116 11.65 0.69 -15.41
CA GLU A 116 12.45 0.70 -16.65
C GLU A 116 11.71 1.41 -17.79
N SER A 117 10.39 1.29 -17.85
CA SER A 117 9.57 1.96 -18.86
C SER A 117 9.52 3.47 -18.63
N ASP A 118 9.39 3.91 -17.37
CA ASP A 118 9.41 5.31 -16.95
C ASP A 118 10.79 5.95 -17.25
N GLU A 119 11.89 5.24 -16.98
CA GLU A 119 13.24 5.69 -17.32
C GLU A 119 13.45 5.83 -18.84
N ARG A 120 13.00 4.85 -19.62
CA ARG A 120 13.06 4.92 -21.10
C ARG A 120 12.24 6.08 -21.65
N ALA A 121 11.09 6.37 -21.06
CA ALA A 121 10.26 7.52 -21.44
C ALA A 121 10.93 8.85 -21.07
N ALA A 122 11.57 8.91 -19.90
CA ALA A 122 12.33 10.08 -19.44
C ALA A 122 13.49 10.44 -20.38
N GLN A 123 14.31 9.46 -20.76
CA GLN A 123 15.47 9.69 -21.65
C GLN A 123 15.08 10.19 -23.04
N LYS A 124 13.93 9.74 -23.57
CA LYS A 124 13.41 10.20 -24.87
C LYS A 124 12.88 11.64 -24.86
N GLN A 125 12.53 12.18 -23.69
CA GLN A 125 12.09 13.57 -23.56
C GLN A 125 13.26 14.56 -23.40
N GLU A 126 14.45 14.05 -23.04
CA GLU A 126 15.67 14.82 -22.82
C GLU A 126 16.62 14.81 -24.05
N SER A 127 16.28 14.05 -25.10
CA SER A 127 16.99 13.97 -26.40
C SER A 127 16.28 14.77 -27.49
#